data_AF-A0A972RFY6-F1
#
_entry.id   AF-A0A972RFY6-F1
#
_cell.length_a   1.000
_cell.length_b   1.000
_cell.length_c   1.000
_cell.angle_alpha   90.00
_cell.angle_beta   90.00
_cell.angle_gamma   90.00
#
_symmetry.space_group_name_H-M   'P 1'
#
loop_
_entity.id
_entity.type
_entity.pdbx_description
1 polymer ?
#
loop_
_entity_poly.entity_id
_entity_poly.type
_entity_poly.pdbx_seq_one_letter_code
_entity_poly.pdbx_strand_id
1 'polypeptide(L)' 'MNIRCSGCHGDLGGGGMSGPSLVKAVKKLKPEEFVATVISGRGDMPSFNKKLQEEEIIQIVEWLKMLPED' A
#
# COMPACT_ATOMS: atom_id res chain seq x y z
N MET A 1 -4.63 12.53 11.54
CA MET A 1 -4.78 11.07 11.71
C MET A 1 -3.52 10.42 11.14
N ASN A 2 -2.75 9.66 11.91
CA ASN A 2 -1.42 9.17 11.48
C ASN A 2 -1.58 7.81 10.77
N ILE A 3 -1.61 7.80 9.44
CA ILE A 3 -1.64 6.57 8.64
C ILE A 3 -0.21 6.02 8.61
N ARG A 4 0.00 4.82 9.18
CA ARG A 4 1.34 4.22 9.31
C ARG A 4 1.46 2.95 8.48
N CYS A 5 1.49 3.10 7.16
CA CYS A 5 1.77 1.99 6.24
C CYS A 5 3.14 1.36 6.54
N SER A 6 4.13 2.21 6.82
CA SER A 6 5.51 1.80 7.10
C SER A 6 5.65 0.90 8.33
N GLY A 7 4.75 1.01 9.31
CA GLY A 7 4.78 0.18 10.52
C GLY A 7 4.72 -1.32 10.23
N CYS A 8 4.06 -1.71 9.14
CA CYS A 8 3.98 -3.11 8.71
C CYS A 8 4.78 -3.39 7.42
N HIS A 9 4.80 -2.43 6.50
CA HIS A 9 5.35 -2.60 5.15
C HIS A 9 6.76 -2.03 4.98
N GLY A 10 7.41 -1.56 6.05
CA GLY A 10 8.72 -0.93 6.02
C GLY A 10 8.67 0.53 5.55
N ASP A 11 9.69 1.31 5.89
CA ASP A 11 9.71 2.78 5.69
C ASP A 11 9.42 3.22 4.26
N LEU A 12 9.90 2.44 3.28
CA LEU A 12 9.70 2.69 1.85
C LEU A 12 8.80 1.64 1.17
N GLY A 13 7.99 0.90 1.93
CA GLY A 13 7.10 -0.11 1.35
C GLY A 13 7.83 -1.35 0.81
N GLY A 14 9.10 -1.56 1.17
CA GLY A 14 9.92 -2.72 0.76
C GLY A 14 9.44 -4.05 1.35
N GLY A 15 8.53 -4.01 2.33
CA GLY A 15 8.04 -5.16 3.08
C GLY A 15 8.69 -5.26 4.46
N GLY A 16 8.04 -5.99 5.36
CA GLY A 16 8.51 -6.19 6.73
C GLY A 16 7.90 -7.46 7.35
N MET A 17 8.17 -7.68 8.63
CA MET A 17 7.68 -8.86 9.34
C MET A 17 6.14 -8.95 9.39
N SER A 18 5.45 -7.82 9.33
CA SER A 18 3.99 -7.74 9.51
C SER A 18 3.24 -7.44 8.21
N GLY A 19 3.93 -7.28 7.07
CA GLY A 19 3.30 -6.89 5.82
C GLY A 19 4.18 -7.14 4.59
N PRO A 20 3.61 -7.55 3.45
CA PRO A 20 4.35 -7.80 2.23
C PRO A 20 4.94 -6.51 1.63
N SER A 21 5.86 -6.67 0.69
CA SER A 21 6.39 -5.55 -0.11
C SER A 21 5.29 -4.90 -0.95
N LEU A 22 5.03 -3.62 -0.69
CA LEU A 22 4.12 -2.79 -1.49
C LEU A 22 4.76 -2.45 -2.85
N VAL A 23 6.07 -2.24 -2.91
CA VAL A 23 6.81 -2.01 -4.16
C VAL A 23 6.66 -3.20 -5.11
N LYS A 24 6.78 -4.43 -4.60
CA LYS A 24 6.53 -5.64 -5.40
C LYS A 24 5.05 -5.80 -5.76
N ALA A 25 4.14 -5.41 -4.87
CA ALA A 25 2.71 -5.52 -5.09
C ALA A 25 2.24 -4.61 -6.25
N VAL A 26 2.66 -3.34 -6.29
CA VAL A 26 2.26 -2.39 -7.34
C VAL A 26 2.78 -2.76 -8.74
N LYS A 27 3.79 -3.63 -8.83
CA LYS A 27 4.30 -4.17 -10.09
C LYS A 27 3.58 -5.44 -10.54
N LYS A 28 2.98 -6.19 -9.61
CA LYS A 28 2.29 -7.46 -9.88
C LYS A 28 0.78 -7.30 -10.05
N LEU A 29 0.18 -6.37 -9.31
CA LEU A 29 -1.26 -6.12 -9.30
C LEU A 29 -1.62 -5.01 -10.29
N LYS A 30 -2.86 -5.04 -10.78
CA LYS A 30 -3.41 -3.87 -11.45
C LYS A 30 -3.66 -2.74 -10.44
N PRO A 31 -3.61 -1.46 -10.85
CA PRO A 31 -3.83 -0.33 -9.94
C PRO A 31 -5.14 -0.45 -9.15
N GLU A 32 -6.21 -0.89 -9.81
CA GLU A 32 -7.56 -0.99 -9.23
C GLU A 32 -7.61 -2.08 -8.14
N GLU A 33 -6.86 -3.17 -8.31
CA GLU A 33 -6.77 -4.24 -7.31
C GLU A 33 -6.00 -3.80 -6.07
N PHE A 34 -4.95 -3.00 -6.26
CA PHE A 34 -4.20 -2.40 -5.16
C PHE A 34 -5.09 -1.42 -4.39
N VAL A 35 -5.78 -0.52 -5.09
CA VAL A 35 -6.73 0.44 -4.51
C VAL A 35 -7.82 -0.31 -3.72
N ALA A 36 -8.46 -1.30 -4.33
CA ALA A 36 -9.51 -2.10 -3.68
C ALA A 36 -8.99 -2.79 -2.41
N THR A 37 -7.75 -3.27 -2.41
CA THR A 37 -7.10 -3.88 -1.24
C THR A 37 -6.88 -2.86 -0.12
N VAL A 38 -6.43 -1.64 -0.43
CA VAL A 38 -6.25 -0.58 0.59
C VAL A 38 -7.59 -0.10 1.15
N ILE A 39 -8.60 0.07 0.29
CA ILE A 39 -9.94 0.48 0.69
C ILE A 39 -10.58 -0.58 1.58
N SER A 40 -10.51 -1.85 1.20
CA SER A 40 -11.22 -2.93 1.89
C SER A 40 -10.43 -3.53 3.06
N GLY A 41 -9.10 -3.39 3.06
CA GLY A 41 -8.22 -4.19 3.91
C GLY A 41 -8.11 -5.65 3.41
N ARG A 42 -7.18 -6.40 3.99
CA ARG A 42 -6.98 -7.83 3.70
C ARG A 42 -6.25 -8.53 4.85
N GLY A 43 -6.85 -9.58 5.41
CA GLY A 43 -6.29 -10.25 6.58
C GLY A 43 -6.16 -9.27 7.74
N ASP A 44 -4.96 -9.16 8.31
CA ASP A 44 -4.66 -8.21 9.40
C ASP A 44 -4.46 -6.75 8.92
N MET A 45 -4.37 -6.51 7.60
CA MET A 45 -4.31 -5.16 7.06
C MET A 45 -5.69 -4.50 7.18
N PRO A 46 -5.82 -3.40 7.95
CA PRO A 46 -7.11 -2.75 8.18
C PRO A 46 -7.63 -2.06 6.91
N SER A 47 -8.94 -1.83 6.87
CA SER A 47 -9.58 -0.99 5.85
C SER A 47 -9.22 0.49 6.05
N PHE A 48 -8.95 1.19 4.94
CA PHE A 48 -8.67 2.62 4.92
C PHE A 48 -9.76 3.47 4.25
N ASN A 49 -10.92 2.90 3.90
CA ASN A 49 -12.02 3.60 3.20
C ASN A 49 -12.57 4.85 3.91
N LYS A 50 -12.42 4.95 5.23
CA LYS A 50 -12.82 6.11 6.05
C LYS A 50 -11.66 7.09 6.32
N LYS A 51 -10.47 6.80 5.79
CA LYS A 51 -9.22 7.53 6.08
C LYS A 51 -8.54 8.07 4.84
N LEU A 52 -8.72 7.42 3.68
CA LEU A 52 -8.12 7.80 2.41
C LEU A 52 -9.19 7.82 1.32
N GLN A 53 -9.10 8.81 0.44
CA GLN A 53 -9.78 8.84 -0.84
C GLN A 53 -9.03 8.00 -1.87
N GLU A 54 -9.72 7.61 -2.94
CA GLU A 54 -9.12 6.80 -4.02
C GLU A 54 -7.93 7.51 -4.67
N GLU A 55 -8.02 8.82 -4.87
CA GLU A 55 -6.97 9.64 -5.47
C GLU A 55 -5.70 9.67 -4.60
N GLU A 56 -5.83 9.66 -3.27
CA GLU A 56 -4.69 9.59 -2.35
C GLU A 56 -4.00 8.22 -2.45
N ILE A 57 -4.78 7.14 -2.64
CA ILE A 57 -4.23 5.79 -2.82
C ILE A 57 -3.52 5.68 -4.17
N ILE A 58 -4.05 6.30 -5.22
CA ILE A 58 -3.41 6.37 -6.54
C ILE A 58 -2.05 7.08 -6.43
N GLN A 59 -1.96 8.20 -5.71
CA GLN A 59 -0.68 8.89 -5.49
C GLN A 59 0.34 8.00 -4.76
N ILE A 60 -0.10 7.20 -3.79
CA ILE A 60 0.77 6.21 -3.12
C ILE A 60 1.24 5.14 -4.12
N VAL A 61 0.36 4.64 -4.99
CA VAL A 61 0.71 3.66 -6.04
C VAL A 61 1.75 4.23 -7.00
N GLU A 62 1.57 5.47 -7.46
CA GLU A 62 2.51 6.15 -8.35
C GLU A 62 3.86 6.35 -7.68
N TRP A 63 3.88 6.77 -6.42
CA TRP A 63 5.10 6.90 -5.64
C TRP A 63 5.84 5.55 -5.49
N LEU A 64 5.12 4.47 -5.13
CA LEU A 64 5.70 3.13 -4.99
C LEU A 64 6.28 2.60 -6.31
N LYS A 65 5.69 2.94 -7.46
CA LYS A 65 6.18 2.56 -8.79
C LYS A 65 7.53 3.20 -9.14
N MET A 66 7.86 4.34 -8.54
CA MET A 66 9.14 5.01 -8.75
C MET A 66 10.28 4.41 -7.92
N LEU A 67 9.97 3.55 -6.93
CA LEU A 67 10.97 2.96 -6.06
C LEU A 67 11.65 1.74 -6.69
N PRO A 68 12.96 1.53 -6.44
CA PRO A 68 13.65 0.30 -6.81
C PRO A 68 13.07 -0.90 -6.03
N GLU A 69 13.13 -2.09 -6.62
CA GLU A 69 12.62 -3.32 -6.00
C GLU A 69 13.57 -3.94 -4.96
N ASP A 70 14.81 -3.47 -4.97
CA ASP A 70 15.99 -4.04 -4.28
C ASP A 70 16.58 -3.05 -3.28
#